data_AF-A0A1G4A554-F1
#
_entry.id   AF-A0A1G4A554-F1
#
_cell.length_a   1.000
_cell.length_b   1.000
_cell.length_c   1.000
_cell.angle_alpha   90.00
_cell.angle_beta   90.00
_cell.angle_gamma   90.00
#
_symmetry.space_group_name_H-M   'P 1'
#
loop_
_entity.id
_entity.type
_entity.pdbx_description
1 polymer ?
#
loop_
_entity_poly.entity_id
_entity_poly.type
_entity_poly.pdbx_seq_one_letter_code
_entity_poly.pdbx_strand_id
1 'polypeptide(L)'
;MNIVGWYVPDDDPATTILGAEQWRWFEAQLREPAEIRIIVSSIQVVADAKGMESWGNFPHERRRLYEMITRTGAQGIFFVSGDVHFSEISRTDDGPYPLYDFTSSGLTNFRPDWAAAINPQRVSETAYAKPTFGTIEIDWEKPVPEILLSARGLHGEVAFQKTLRLADLTAK
;
A
#
# COMPACT_ATOMS: atom_id res chain seq x y z
N MET A 1 -4.23 23.61 -6.35
CA MET A 1 -2.92 22.94 -6.44
C MET A 1 -3.11 21.51 -5.94
N ASN A 2 -2.52 20.52 -6.61
CA ASN A 2 -2.66 19.10 -6.22
C ASN A 2 -1.67 18.65 -5.13
N ILE A 3 -0.67 19.50 -4.85
CA ILE A 3 0.38 19.25 -3.89
C ILE A 3 -0.05 19.78 -2.53
N VAL A 4 -0.01 18.92 -1.51
CA VAL A 4 -0.43 19.24 -0.14
C VAL A 4 0.73 19.13 0.87
N GLY A 5 1.91 18.70 0.42
CA GLY A 5 3.16 18.71 1.18
C GLY A 5 4.29 19.47 0.46
N TRP A 6 5.53 19.18 0.85
CA TRP A 6 6.74 19.87 0.39
C TRP A 6 7.85 18.92 -0.07
N TYR A 7 7.57 17.62 -0.15
CA TYR A 7 8.52 16.64 -0.67
C TYR A 7 8.47 16.57 -2.19
N VAL A 8 9.65 16.38 -2.77
CA VAL A 8 9.86 16.06 -4.19
C VAL A 8 10.66 14.76 -4.28
N PRO A 9 10.49 13.96 -5.34
CA PRO A 9 11.31 12.78 -5.55
C PRO A 9 12.81 13.10 -5.57
N ASP A 10 13.58 12.27 -4.89
CA ASP A 10 15.04 12.29 -4.89
C ASP A 10 15.56 11.05 -5.65
N ASP A 11 16.20 11.29 -6.79
CA ASP A 11 16.78 10.25 -7.64
C ASP A 11 18.22 9.87 -7.24
N ASP A 12 18.77 10.43 -6.14
CA ASP A 12 20.10 10.06 -5.65
C ASP A 12 20.12 8.58 -5.21
N PRO A 13 20.88 7.71 -5.91
CA PRO A 13 20.93 6.28 -5.58
C PRO A 13 21.59 5.98 -4.23
N ALA A 14 22.22 6.97 -3.57
CA ALA A 14 22.79 6.82 -2.24
C ALA A 14 21.74 6.92 -1.11
N THR A 15 20.55 7.45 -1.39
CA THR A 15 19.47 7.54 -0.41
C THR A 15 18.83 6.16 -0.18
N THR A 16 18.21 5.94 1.00
CA THR A 16 17.60 4.65 1.33
C THR A 16 16.41 4.81 2.27
N ILE A 17 15.43 3.92 2.13
CA ILE A 17 14.31 3.79 3.08
C ILE A 17 14.62 2.72 4.14
N LEU A 18 15.07 1.54 3.70
CA LEU A 18 15.27 0.38 4.59
C LEU A 18 16.72 0.23 5.08
N GLY A 19 17.69 0.68 4.28
CA GLY A 19 19.11 0.40 4.51
C GLY A 19 19.50 -1.05 4.14
N ALA A 20 20.81 -1.29 4.03
CA ALA A 20 21.34 -2.54 3.49
C ALA A 20 20.99 -3.79 4.33
N GLU A 21 20.94 -3.66 5.65
CA GLU A 21 20.63 -4.77 6.56
C GLU A 21 19.17 -5.20 6.45
N GLN A 22 18.24 -4.24 6.46
CA GLN A 22 16.82 -4.54 6.34
C GLN A 22 16.46 -5.03 4.93
N TRP A 23 17.12 -4.54 3.87
CA TRP A 23 16.95 -5.10 2.53
C TRP A 23 17.38 -6.56 2.43
N ARG A 24 18.52 -6.94 3.05
CA ARG A 24 18.96 -8.34 3.11
C ARG A 24 17.98 -9.21 3.89
N TRP A 25 17.51 -8.73 5.03
CA TRP A 25 16.50 -9.43 5.83
C TRP A 25 15.20 -9.61 5.04
N PHE A 26 14.74 -8.55 4.39
CA PHE A 26 13.49 -8.53 3.61
C PHE A 26 13.55 -9.52 2.44
N GLU A 27 14.66 -9.59 1.70
CA GLU A 27 14.85 -10.61 0.66
C GLU A 27 14.73 -12.03 1.21
N ALA A 28 15.31 -12.30 2.39
CA ALA A 28 15.18 -13.61 3.03
C ALA A 28 13.71 -13.91 3.41
N GLN A 29 12.99 -12.93 3.99
CA GLN A 29 11.57 -13.11 4.34
C GLN A 29 10.68 -13.38 3.12
N LEU A 30 10.98 -12.75 1.98
CA LEU A 30 10.22 -13.00 0.75
C LEU A 30 10.42 -14.41 0.18
N ARG A 31 11.47 -15.12 0.58
CA ARG A 31 11.73 -16.51 0.17
C ARG A 31 11.08 -17.54 1.07
N GLU A 32 10.65 -17.16 2.28
CA GLU A 32 9.89 -18.05 3.16
C GLU A 32 8.52 -18.37 2.54
N PRO A 33 8.02 -19.62 2.66
CA PRO A 33 6.75 -20.01 2.06
C PRO A 33 5.55 -19.33 2.75
N ALA A 34 4.65 -18.76 1.96
CA ALA A 34 3.40 -18.19 2.41
C ALA A 34 2.41 -18.06 1.23
N GLU A 35 1.12 -18.26 1.51
CA GLU A 35 0.05 -18.03 0.54
C GLU A 35 -0.29 -16.53 0.43
N ILE A 36 -0.32 -15.83 1.58
CA ILE A 36 -0.60 -14.40 1.67
C ILE A 36 0.55 -13.72 2.42
N ARG A 37 1.01 -12.58 1.89
CA ARG A 37 2.05 -11.75 2.51
C ARG A 37 1.55 -10.31 2.65
N ILE A 38 1.46 -9.84 3.89
CA ILE A 38 1.07 -8.46 4.19
C ILE A 38 2.33 -7.68 4.52
N ILE A 39 2.70 -6.72 3.67
CA ILE A 39 3.84 -5.85 3.93
C ILE A 39 3.32 -4.54 4.51
N VAL A 40 3.69 -4.25 5.75
CA VAL A 40 3.27 -3.04 6.45
C VAL A 40 4.36 -1.98 6.33
N SER A 41 4.00 -0.80 5.83
CA SER A 41 4.88 0.37 5.77
C SER A 41 4.27 1.54 6.55
N SER A 42 5.09 2.39 7.16
CA SER A 42 4.59 3.58 7.86
C SER A 42 3.98 4.60 6.89
N ILE A 43 4.57 4.72 5.70
CA ILE A 43 4.21 5.68 4.65
C ILE A 43 3.68 4.95 3.42
N GLN A 44 2.96 5.66 2.54
CA GLN A 44 2.37 5.06 1.35
C GLN A 44 3.43 4.51 0.40
N VAL A 45 3.19 3.30 -0.12
CA VAL A 45 4.10 2.61 -1.04
C VAL A 45 3.75 2.98 -2.49
N VAL A 46 2.46 2.99 -2.83
CA VAL A 46 2.00 3.13 -4.23
C VAL A 46 1.68 4.58 -4.58
N ALA A 47 0.93 5.29 -3.74
CA ALA A 47 0.54 6.68 -4.02
C ALA A 47 1.73 7.63 -3.88
N ASP A 48 1.97 8.49 -4.88
CA ASP A 48 3.15 9.37 -4.94
C ASP A 48 2.88 10.82 -5.40
N ALA A 49 1.69 11.13 -5.89
CA ALA A 49 1.41 12.42 -6.54
C ALA A 49 1.13 13.61 -5.61
N LYS A 50 1.19 13.42 -4.28
CA LYS A 50 0.67 14.39 -3.29
C LYS A 50 1.73 15.32 -2.67
N GLY A 51 3.02 14.99 -2.84
CA GLY A 51 4.14 15.71 -2.22
C GLY A 51 4.29 15.51 -0.71
N MET A 52 3.69 14.44 -0.16
CA MET A 52 3.84 14.01 1.23
C MET A 52 4.92 12.91 1.35
N GLU A 53 5.23 12.45 2.56
CA GLU A 53 6.12 11.31 2.77
C GLU A 53 5.53 10.06 2.12
N SER A 54 6.28 9.47 1.19
CA SER A 54 5.91 8.24 0.49
C SER A 54 7.15 7.56 -0.08
N TRP A 55 7.03 6.28 -0.44
CA TRP A 55 8.06 5.59 -1.23
C TRP A 55 8.28 6.24 -2.60
N GLY A 56 7.29 6.98 -3.11
CA GLY A 56 7.42 7.77 -4.34
C GLY A 56 8.51 8.85 -4.26
N ASN A 57 8.90 9.26 -3.05
CA ASN A 57 10.00 10.20 -2.85
C ASN A 57 11.39 9.55 -3.06
N PHE A 58 11.47 8.22 -3.10
CA PHE A 58 12.70 7.45 -3.34
C PHE A 58 12.48 6.47 -4.49
N PRO A 59 12.41 6.94 -5.76
CA PRO A 59 11.96 6.13 -6.89
C PRO A 59 12.79 4.86 -7.12
N HIS A 60 14.09 4.90 -6.83
CA HIS A 60 14.98 3.73 -6.94
C HIS A 60 14.69 2.68 -5.86
N GLU A 61 14.43 3.07 -4.61
CA GLU A 61 14.09 2.13 -3.52
C GLU A 61 12.71 1.52 -3.73
N ARG A 62 11.74 2.29 -4.24
CA ARG A 62 10.41 1.75 -4.61
C ARG A 62 10.51 0.76 -5.76
N ARG A 63 11.32 1.07 -6.79
CA ARG A 63 11.57 0.14 -7.89
C ARG A 63 12.25 -1.13 -7.39
N ARG A 64 13.27 -0.99 -6.53
CA ARG A 64 13.95 -2.11 -5.88
C ARG A 64 12.99 -2.99 -5.09
N LEU A 65 12.00 -2.42 -4.41
CA LEU A 65 10.95 -3.18 -3.72
C LEU A 65 10.20 -4.09 -4.71
N TYR A 66 9.70 -3.53 -5.81
CA TYR A 66 8.93 -4.28 -6.81
C TYR A 66 9.78 -5.32 -7.53
N GLU A 67 11.02 -4.97 -7.90
CA GLU A 67 11.99 -5.88 -8.50
C GLU A 67 12.35 -7.04 -7.56
N MET A 68 12.42 -6.79 -6.26
CA MET A 68 12.71 -7.84 -5.28
C MET A 68 11.58 -8.84 -5.19
N ILE A 69 10.33 -8.37 -5.19
CA ILE A 69 9.13 -9.22 -5.23
C ILE A 69 9.16 -10.11 -6.48
N THR A 70 9.47 -9.53 -7.64
CA THR A 70 9.64 -10.28 -8.90
C THR A 70 10.77 -11.31 -8.78
N ARG A 71 11.95 -10.92 -8.29
CA ARG A 71 13.15 -11.77 -8.26
C ARG A 71 13.03 -12.94 -7.28
N THR A 72 12.37 -12.74 -6.14
CA THR A 72 12.15 -13.83 -5.17
C THR A 72 11.01 -14.74 -5.59
N GLY A 73 10.20 -14.36 -6.58
CA GLY A 73 9.01 -15.10 -6.99
C GLY A 73 7.93 -15.10 -5.90
N ALA A 74 7.96 -14.11 -5.00
CA ALA A 74 6.97 -14.03 -3.92
C ALA A 74 5.59 -13.68 -4.49
N GLN A 75 4.57 -14.34 -3.96
CA GLN A 75 3.18 -14.20 -4.40
C GLN A 75 2.28 -13.79 -3.22
N GLY A 76 1.04 -13.42 -3.53
CA GLY A 76 0.04 -13.08 -2.51
C GLY A 76 0.34 -11.80 -1.74
N ILE A 77 1.16 -10.91 -2.31
CA ILE A 77 1.58 -9.66 -1.65
C ILE A 77 0.57 -8.55 -1.88
N PHE A 78 0.25 -7.84 -0.80
CA PHE A 78 -0.30 -6.49 -0.82
C PHE A 78 0.28 -5.66 0.34
N PHE A 79 0.20 -4.34 0.22
CA PHE A 79 0.72 -3.40 1.20
C PHE A 79 -0.38 -2.87 2.12
N VAL A 80 0.02 -2.54 3.34
CA VAL A 80 -0.76 -1.72 4.28
C VAL A 80 0.09 -0.51 4.65
N SER A 81 -0.47 0.69 4.56
CA SER A 81 0.23 1.94 4.85
C SER A 81 -0.56 2.90 5.73
N GLY A 82 0.09 3.96 6.21
CA GLY A 82 -0.48 4.95 7.12
C GLY A 82 -0.08 6.39 6.77
N ASP A 83 0.22 7.17 7.81
CA ASP A 83 0.75 8.55 7.78
C ASP A 83 -0.20 9.66 7.28
N VAL A 84 -0.94 9.44 6.20
CA VAL A 84 -1.58 10.54 5.46
C VAL A 84 -2.89 11.08 6.02
N HIS A 85 -3.35 10.61 7.19
CA HIS A 85 -4.55 11.08 7.89
C HIS A 85 -5.87 10.92 7.10
N PHE A 86 -5.93 9.94 6.20
CA PHE A 86 -7.14 9.46 5.54
C PHE A 86 -6.91 8.03 5.05
N SER A 87 -8.00 7.31 4.76
CA SER A 87 -7.93 5.96 4.21
C SER A 87 -8.20 5.97 2.71
N GLU A 88 -7.44 5.17 1.96
CA GLU A 88 -7.67 4.93 0.53
C GLU A 88 -7.06 3.59 0.11
N ILE A 89 -7.39 3.11 -1.09
CA ILE A 89 -6.69 1.99 -1.70
C ILE A 89 -6.09 2.46 -3.01
N SER A 90 -4.79 2.20 -3.18
CA SER A 90 -4.07 2.47 -4.42
C SER A 90 -3.65 1.16 -5.10
N ARG A 91 -3.47 1.19 -6.41
CA ARG A 91 -2.97 0.07 -7.20
C ARG A 91 -1.89 0.54 -8.18
N THR A 92 -0.85 -0.27 -8.33
CA THR A 92 0.08 -0.18 -9.45
C THR A 92 0.19 -1.53 -10.17
N ASP A 93 0.55 -1.47 -11.45
CA ASP A 93 0.87 -2.63 -12.28
C ASP A 93 2.39 -2.75 -12.54
N ASP A 94 3.22 -2.00 -11.81
CA ASP A 94 4.69 -2.01 -11.92
C ASP A 94 5.35 -3.28 -11.32
N GLY A 95 4.58 -4.09 -10.59
CA GLY A 95 5.03 -5.36 -10.01
C GLY A 95 4.86 -6.56 -10.95
N PRO A 96 5.16 -7.79 -10.49
CA PRO A 96 4.94 -9.01 -11.28
C PRO A 96 3.45 -9.35 -11.48
N TYR A 97 2.58 -8.69 -10.73
CA TYR A 97 1.11 -8.72 -10.78
C TYR A 97 0.60 -7.41 -10.15
N PRO A 98 -0.71 -7.10 -10.24
CA PRO A 98 -1.26 -5.90 -9.61
C PRO A 98 -0.94 -5.81 -8.12
N LEU A 99 -0.20 -4.77 -7.72
CA LEU A 99 0.14 -4.52 -6.32
C LEU A 99 -0.83 -3.49 -5.74
N TYR A 100 -1.48 -3.87 -4.64
CA TYR A 100 -2.40 -3.00 -3.91
C TYR A 100 -1.74 -2.44 -2.66
N ASP A 101 -2.07 -1.20 -2.32
CA ASP A 101 -1.68 -0.54 -1.09
C ASP A 101 -2.93 -0.02 -0.37
N PHE A 102 -3.28 -0.67 0.73
CA PHE A 102 -4.36 -0.25 1.60
C PHE A 102 -3.84 0.72 2.65
N THR A 103 -4.03 2.00 2.39
CA THR A 103 -3.75 3.04 3.38
C THR A 103 -4.90 3.10 4.38
N SER A 104 -4.62 2.76 5.64
CA SER A 104 -5.54 2.89 6.76
C SER A 104 -5.01 3.94 7.73
N SER A 105 -5.38 5.20 7.52
CA SER A 105 -4.97 6.33 8.35
C SER A 105 -6.15 7.24 8.66
N GLY A 106 -6.10 7.95 9.79
CA GLY A 106 -7.18 8.88 10.16
C GLY A 106 -7.89 8.58 11.48
N LEU A 107 -7.45 7.58 12.27
CA LEU A 107 -8.17 7.14 13.48
C LEU A 107 -8.42 8.27 14.49
N THR A 108 -7.38 9.02 14.84
CA THR A 108 -7.44 10.12 15.82
C THR A 108 -7.18 11.50 15.20
N ASN A 109 -6.55 11.55 14.02
CA ASN A 109 -6.23 12.77 13.31
C ASN A 109 -6.52 12.58 11.82
N PHE A 110 -7.45 13.35 11.27
CA PHE A 110 -7.88 13.24 9.88
C PHE A 110 -7.73 14.57 9.14
N ARG A 111 -7.40 14.54 7.85
CA ARG A 111 -7.10 15.74 7.04
C ARG A 111 -7.86 15.73 5.70
N PRO A 112 -9.09 16.27 5.67
CA PRO A 112 -9.88 16.34 4.44
C PRO A 112 -9.22 17.17 3.33
N ASP A 113 -8.44 18.18 3.71
CA ASP A 113 -7.62 18.98 2.79
C ASP A 113 -6.55 18.14 2.08
N TRP A 114 -5.92 17.20 2.80
CA TRP A 114 -4.93 16.29 2.22
C TRP A 114 -5.58 15.21 1.35
N ALA A 115 -6.73 14.68 1.77
CA ALA A 115 -7.47 13.68 1.01
C ALA A 115 -8.02 14.20 -0.33
N ALA A 116 -8.21 15.52 -0.45
CA ALA A 116 -8.64 16.16 -1.69
C ALA A 116 -7.55 16.14 -2.79
N ALA A 117 -6.29 15.84 -2.43
CA ALA A 117 -5.24 15.65 -3.41
C ALA A 117 -5.55 14.43 -4.31
N ILE A 118 -5.38 14.64 -5.61
CA ILE A 118 -5.53 13.63 -6.65
C ILE A 118 -4.42 12.60 -6.50
N ASN A 119 -4.83 11.35 -6.36
CA ASN A 119 -4.00 10.16 -6.41
C ASN A 119 -4.38 9.39 -7.68
N PRO A 120 -3.58 9.46 -8.77
CA PRO A 120 -3.86 8.74 -10.02
C PRO A 120 -3.94 7.21 -9.85
N GLN A 121 -3.29 6.66 -8.82
CA GLN A 121 -3.28 5.24 -8.51
C GLN A 121 -4.49 4.79 -7.67
N ARG A 122 -5.37 5.71 -7.25
CA ARG A 122 -6.51 5.38 -6.38
C ARG A 122 -7.50 4.46 -7.08
N VAL A 123 -7.87 3.38 -6.40
CA VAL A 123 -8.90 2.41 -6.83
C VAL A 123 -10.03 2.24 -5.81
N SER A 124 -9.94 2.89 -4.64
CA SER A 124 -11.10 3.10 -3.78
C SER A 124 -11.99 4.21 -4.35
N GLU A 125 -13.30 4.11 -4.11
CA GLU A 125 -14.27 5.12 -4.58
C GLU A 125 -14.00 6.52 -4.02
N THR A 126 -13.35 6.60 -2.86
CA THR A 126 -13.04 7.85 -2.17
C THR A 126 -11.73 7.74 -1.37
N ALA A 127 -11.17 8.90 -1.02
CA ALA A 127 -10.23 9.03 0.09
C ALA A 127 -11.03 9.43 1.34
N TYR A 128 -11.18 8.50 2.28
CA TYR A 128 -12.02 8.67 3.44
C TYR A 128 -11.29 9.41 4.56
N ALA A 129 -11.57 10.71 4.70
CA ALA A 129 -10.95 11.61 5.68
C ALA A 129 -11.88 11.90 6.87
N LYS A 130 -12.25 10.85 7.59
CA LYS A 130 -12.97 10.89 8.88
C LYS A 130 -12.32 9.86 9.80
N PRO A 131 -12.62 9.86 11.12
CA PRO A 131 -12.15 8.81 12.02
C PRO A 131 -12.41 7.41 11.45
N THR A 132 -11.32 6.66 11.24
CA THR A 132 -11.36 5.40 10.50
C THR A 132 -10.29 4.40 10.94
N PHE A 133 -10.59 3.11 10.77
CA PHE A 133 -9.64 2.00 10.90
C PHE A 133 -9.87 0.97 9.78
N GLY A 134 -8.81 0.26 9.41
CA GLY A 134 -8.85 -0.80 8.41
C GLY A 134 -9.13 -2.19 9.00
N THR A 135 -9.86 -3.03 8.28
CA THR A 135 -9.97 -4.47 8.52
C THR A 135 -9.51 -5.25 7.30
N ILE A 136 -8.92 -6.42 7.55
CA ILE A 136 -8.53 -7.39 6.55
C ILE A 136 -9.21 -8.71 6.94
N GLU A 137 -10.10 -9.18 6.10
CA GLU A 137 -10.85 -10.42 6.31
C GLU A 137 -10.46 -11.39 5.19
N ILE A 138 -10.07 -12.61 5.54
CA ILE A 138 -9.64 -13.63 4.57
C ILE A 138 -10.65 -14.78 4.61
N ASP A 139 -11.30 -15.03 3.48
CA ASP A 139 -12.25 -16.12 3.32
C ASP A 139 -11.56 -17.33 2.68
N TRP A 140 -11.25 -18.31 3.51
CA TRP A 140 -10.59 -19.56 3.12
C TRP A 140 -11.57 -20.64 2.63
N GLU A 141 -12.87 -20.46 2.84
CA GLU A 141 -13.89 -21.45 2.46
C GLU A 141 -14.20 -21.41 0.95
N LYS A 142 -13.78 -20.34 0.27
CA LYS A 142 -13.92 -20.20 -1.18
C LYS A 142 -12.89 -21.05 -1.94
N PRO A 143 -13.27 -21.62 -3.11
CA PRO A 143 -12.33 -22.35 -3.96
C PRO A 143 -11.11 -21.53 -4.41
N VAL A 144 -11.28 -20.21 -4.52
CA VAL A 144 -10.19 -19.24 -4.67
C VAL A 144 -10.32 -18.29 -3.48
N PRO A 145 -9.37 -18.30 -2.52
CA PRO A 145 -9.45 -17.43 -1.36
C PRO A 145 -9.60 -15.95 -1.75
N GLU A 146 -10.44 -15.24 -0.99
CA GLU A 146 -10.67 -13.81 -1.16
C GLU A 146 -10.20 -13.04 0.07
N ILE A 147 -9.63 -11.87 -0.16
CA ILE A 147 -9.16 -10.94 0.87
C ILE A 147 -10.00 -9.69 0.77
N LEU A 148 -10.83 -9.42 1.77
CA LEU A 148 -11.64 -8.21 1.86
C LEU A 148 -10.91 -7.15 2.68
N LEU A 149 -10.53 -6.07 2.00
CA LEU A 149 -9.97 -4.87 2.61
C LEU A 149 -11.10 -3.88 2.85
N SER A 150 -11.32 -3.45 4.08
CA SER A 150 -12.38 -2.49 4.41
C SER A 150 -11.85 -1.34 5.25
N ALA A 151 -12.11 -0.11 4.84
CA ALA A 151 -12.03 1.04 5.73
C ALA A 151 -13.37 1.19 6.45
N ARG A 152 -13.33 1.27 7.77
CA ARG A 152 -14.52 1.38 8.62
C ARG A 152 -14.47 2.67 9.44
N GLY A 153 -15.62 3.24 9.74
CA GLY A 153 -15.73 4.30 10.73
C GLY A 153 -15.78 3.73 12.16
N LEU A 154 -15.83 4.62 13.17
CA LEU A 154 -15.69 4.24 14.58
C LEU A 154 -16.76 3.27 15.10
N HIS A 155 -17.90 3.18 14.43
CA HIS A 155 -18.99 2.30 14.82
C HIS A 155 -19.05 1.02 13.96
N GLY A 156 -18.03 0.77 13.14
CA GLY A 156 -17.90 -0.41 12.30
C GLY A 156 -18.59 -0.32 10.94
N GLU A 157 -19.23 0.83 10.64
CA GLU A 157 -19.82 1.10 9.34
C GLU A 157 -18.75 1.09 8.25
N VAL A 158 -19.04 0.46 7.11
CA VAL A 158 -18.12 0.39 5.99
C VAL A 158 -18.10 1.73 5.28
N ALA A 159 -16.94 2.38 5.23
CA ALA A 159 -16.71 3.59 4.47
C ALA A 159 -16.46 3.27 2.99
N PHE A 160 -15.56 2.32 2.74
CA PHE A 160 -15.36 1.68 1.45
C PHE A 160 -14.73 0.31 1.67
N GLN A 161 -14.78 -0.54 0.64
CA GLN A 161 -14.15 -1.86 0.67
C GLN A 161 -13.65 -2.29 -0.71
N LYS A 162 -12.70 -3.22 -0.74
CA LYS A 162 -12.17 -3.83 -1.95
C LYS A 162 -11.87 -5.31 -1.68
N THR A 163 -12.43 -6.17 -2.51
CA THR A 163 -12.06 -7.59 -2.53
C THR A 163 -10.88 -7.79 -3.47
N LEU A 164 -9.85 -8.47 -2.99
CA LEU A 164 -8.75 -9.03 -3.78
C LEU A 164 -8.95 -10.54 -3.87
N ARG A 165 -8.86 -11.10 -5.07
CA ARG A 165 -8.80 -12.56 -5.22
C ARG A 165 -7.35 -12.99 -5.11
N LEU A 166 -7.06 -14.03 -4.33
CA LEU A 166 -5.69 -14.51 -4.17
C LEU A 166 -5.05 -14.93 -5.50
N ALA A 167 -5.84 -15.48 -6.42
CA ALA A 167 -5.40 -15.84 -7.77
C ALA A 167 -4.89 -14.64 -8.59
N ASP A 168 -5.38 -13.42 -8.32
CA ASP A 168 -4.96 -12.20 -9.03
C ASP A 168 -3.63 -11.65 -8.50
N LEU A 169 -3.14 -12.16 -7.36
CA LEU A 169 -1.88 -11.79 -6.73
C LEU A 169 -0.76 -12.81 -7.05
N THR A 170 -0.77 -13.33 -8.26
CA THR A 170 0.20 -14.30 -8.77
C THR A 170 0.77 -13.82 -10.10
N ALA A 171 2.06 -14.08 -10.33
CA ALA A 171 2.71 -13.74 -11.61
C ALA A 171 2.10 -14.57 -12.74
N LYS A 172 1.89 -13.94 -13.90
CA LYS A 172 1.36 -14.60 -15.11
C LYS A 172 2.44 -15.36 -15.87
#